data_AF-A0A7S1GUJ2-F1
#
_entry.id   AF-A0A7S1GUJ2-F1
#
_cell.length_a   1.000
_cell.length_b   1.000
_cell.length_c   1.000
_cell.angle_alpha   90.00
_cell.angle_beta   90.00
_cell.angle_gamma   90.00
#
_symmetry.space_group_name_H-M   'P 1'
#
loop_
_entity.id
_entity.type
_entity.pdbx_description
1 polymer ?
#
loop_
_entity_poly.entity_id
_entity_poly.type
_entity_poly.pdbx_seq_one_letter_code
_entity_poly.pdbx_strand_id
1 'polypeptide(L)'
;EWAGASFGMFKSVDGPGALIRWSDVQHNESLRKKVKWTRMKAHGRTIEKLMRSYNDSPSRVVDIARQCVIFDNMTDLKKCLETIIFDENVAIKRVKNRYSTKYDAEATGGYRDVSINLRLVSQQAQALGAELHIVEVQLLLREYVHMKTEAGHER
;
A
#
# COMPACT_ATOMS: atom_id res chain seq x y z
N GLU A 1 8.87 -11.60 -5.38
CA GLU A 1 8.60 -10.74 -4.20
C GLU A 1 8.92 -9.28 -4.52
N TRP A 2 7.91 -8.41 -4.59
CA TRP A 2 8.06 -7.04 -5.12
C TRP A 2 9.07 -6.17 -4.32
N ALA A 3 8.96 -6.16 -3.00
CA ALA A 3 9.82 -5.36 -2.13
C ALA A 3 11.28 -5.84 -2.15
N GLY A 4 11.51 -7.16 -2.21
CA GLY A 4 12.86 -7.74 -2.31
C GLY A 4 13.57 -7.38 -3.60
N ALA A 5 12.83 -7.36 -4.72
CA ALA A 5 13.37 -6.97 -6.02
C ALA A 5 13.73 -5.48 -6.13
N SER A 6 13.28 -4.65 -5.19
CA SER A 6 13.28 -3.17 -5.29
C SER A 6 13.78 -2.45 -4.04
N PHE A 7 14.56 -3.10 -3.18
CA PHE A 7 15.06 -2.51 -1.91
C PHE A 7 13.96 -1.90 -1.02
N GLY A 8 12.74 -2.42 -1.14
CA GLY A 8 11.58 -1.93 -0.41
C GLY A 8 11.67 -2.20 1.08
N MET A 9 11.17 -1.26 1.86
CA MET A 9 11.10 -1.33 3.31
C MET A 9 9.66 -1.32 3.81
N PHE A 10 9.47 -1.84 5.02
CA PHE A 10 8.22 -1.77 5.76
C PHE A 10 8.44 -1.05 7.08
N LYS A 11 7.36 -0.52 7.67
CA LYS A 11 7.42 -0.01 9.05
C LYS A 11 7.75 -1.17 10.01
N SER A 12 8.53 -0.90 11.04
CA SER A 12 8.80 -1.84 12.13
C SER A 12 7.86 -1.58 13.32
N VAL A 13 7.64 -2.60 14.14
CA VAL A 13 7.00 -2.49 15.46
C VAL A 13 7.93 -1.88 16.52
N ASP A 14 9.24 -1.77 16.25
CA ASP A 14 10.25 -1.27 17.20
C ASP A 14 10.09 0.24 17.52
N GLY A 15 9.31 1.00 16.74
CA GLY A 15 9.00 2.38 17.08
C GLY A 15 8.49 3.24 15.93
N PRO A 16 8.09 4.50 16.22
CA PRO A 16 7.72 5.47 15.21
C PRO A 16 8.89 5.74 14.25
N GLY A 17 8.64 5.64 12.94
CA GLY A 17 9.66 5.88 11.92
C GLY A 17 10.67 4.75 11.73
N ALA A 18 10.68 3.71 12.58
CA ALA A 18 11.52 2.55 12.38
C ALA A 18 11.11 1.82 11.09
N LEU A 19 12.10 1.57 10.22
CA LEU A 19 11.92 0.87 8.95
C LEU A 19 12.78 -0.39 8.92
N ILE A 20 12.29 -1.43 8.26
CA ILE A 20 13.01 -2.68 8.06
C ILE A 20 13.01 -3.03 6.57
N ARG A 21 14.18 -3.35 6.03
CA ARG A 21 14.35 -3.69 4.62
C ARG A 21 13.92 -5.13 4.39
N TRP A 22 13.18 -5.38 3.31
CA TRP A 22 12.64 -6.72 3.05
C TRP A 22 13.73 -7.77 2.83
N SER A 23 14.85 -7.38 2.21
CA SER A 23 16.02 -8.26 2.02
C SER A 23 16.55 -8.86 3.32
N ASP A 24 16.47 -8.11 4.42
CA ASP A 24 16.99 -8.53 5.72
C ASP A 24 16.03 -9.49 6.43
N VAL A 25 14.75 -9.44 6.03
CA VAL A 25 13.63 -10.19 6.61
C VAL A 25 13.40 -11.52 5.91
N GLN A 26 13.67 -11.60 4.61
CA GLN A 26 13.28 -12.72 3.75
C GLN A 26 13.69 -14.10 4.29
N HIS A 27 14.82 -14.17 5.01
CA HIS A 27 15.36 -15.40 5.60
C HIS A 27 15.51 -15.33 7.13
N ASN A 28 14.90 -14.34 7.80
CA ASN A 28 15.01 -14.16 9.24
C ASN A 28 13.64 -14.00 9.89
N GLU A 29 13.13 -15.10 10.48
CA GLU A 29 11.80 -15.13 11.11
C GLU A 29 11.67 -14.14 12.28
N SER A 30 12.74 -13.94 13.04
CA SER A 30 12.74 -12.98 14.16
C SER A 30 12.53 -11.54 13.67
N LEU A 31 13.17 -11.17 12.55
CA LEU A 31 12.99 -9.88 11.90
C LEU A 31 11.62 -9.79 11.21
N ARG A 32 11.09 -10.90 10.70
CA ARG A 32 9.74 -10.93 10.09
C ARG A 32 8.64 -10.58 11.08
N LYS A 33 8.77 -11.01 12.33
CA LYS A 33 7.84 -10.65 13.43
C LYS A 33 7.89 -9.15 13.77
N LYS A 34 8.96 -8.46 13.37
CA LYS A 34 9.10 -7.02 13.57
C LYS A 34 8.43 -6.18 12.48
N VAL A 35 8.05 -6.78 11.35
CA VAL A 35 7.33 -6.06 10.28
C VAL A 35 5.95 -5.65 10.78
N LYS A 36 5.67 -4.35 10.75
CA LYS A 36 4.36 -3.78 11.08
C LYS A 36 3.42 -3.91 9.88
N TRP A 37 2.68 -5.02 9.84
CA TRP A 37 1.61 -5.24 8.87
C TRP A 37 0.42 -4.33 9.14
N THR A 38 -0.15 -3.77 8.08
CA THR A 38 -1.32 -2.91 8.18
C THR A 38 -2.54 -3.75 8.50
N ARG A 39 -3.33 -3.33 9.50
CA ARG A 39 -4.62 -3.96 9.81
C ARG A 39 -5.64 -3.65 8.73
N MET A 40 -6.64 -4.53 8.58
CA MET A 40 -7.81 -4.22 7.76
C MET A 40 -8.50 -2.95 8.25
N LYS A 41 -9.11 -2.23 7.32
CA LYS A 41 -9.89 -1.03 7.60
C LYS A 41 -10.99 -1.34 8.61
N ALA A 42 -11.09 -0.54 9.67
CA ALA A 42 -12.12 -0.69 10.68
C ALA A 42 -13.53 -0.51 10.10
N HIS A 43 -14.50 -1.30 10.58
CA HIS A 43 -15.88 -1.29 10.10
C HIS A 43 -16.50 0.11 10.07
N GLY A 44 -16.36 0.89 11.15
CA GLY A 44 -16.90 2.24 11.23
C GLY A 44 -16.38 3.17 10.12
N ARG A 45 -15.08 3.12 9.82
CA ARG A 45 -14.45 3.90 8.74
C ARG A 45 -14.87 3.41 7.35
N THR A 46 -15.21 2.12 7.22
CA THR A 46 -15.77 1.58 5.98
C THR A 46 -17.19 2.09 5.74
N ILE A 47 -18.05 2.03 6.76
CA ILE A 47 -19.43 2.52 6.71
C ILE A 47 -19.45 4.03 6.42
N GLU A 48 -18.66 4.81 7.14
CA GLU A 48 -18.55 6.26 6.94
C GLU A 48 -18.20 6.60 5.48
N LYS A 49 -17.23 5.89 4.90
CA LYS A 49 -16.80 6.08 3.52
C LYS A 49 -17.87 5.66 2.51
N LEU A 50 -18.64 4.62 2.81
CA LEU A 50 -19.76 4.17 1.99
C LEU A 50 -20.82 5.26 1.86
N MET A 51 -21.25 5.78 3.00
CA MET A 51 -22.30 6.81 3.07
C MET A 51 -21.82 8.14 2.50
N ARG A 52 -20.57 8.55 2.78
CA ARG A 52 -20.04 9.86 2.34
C ARG A 52 -19.64 9.92 0.87
N SER A 53 -19.20 8.81 0.28
CA SER A 53 -18.46 8.87 -1.00
C SER A 53 -18.85 7.83 -2.03
N TYR A 54 -19.58 6.78 -1.66
CA TYR A 54 -19.84 5.65 -2.54
C TYR A 54 -21.32 5.36 -2.78
N ASN A 55 -22.23 6.24 -2.33
CA ASN A 55 -23.67 6.11 -2.54
C ASN A 55 -24.16 4.70 -2.15
N ASP A 56 -23.73 4.27 -0.95
CA ASP A 56 -24.03 2.99 -0.33
C ASP A 56 -23.63 1.74 -1.13
N SER A 57 -22.68 1.86 -2.08
CA SER A 57 -22.23 0.74 -2.91
C SER A 57 -20.97 0.07 -2.33
N PRO A 58 -21.06 -1.14 -1.70
CA PRO A 58 -19.94 -1.82 -1.06
C PRO A 58 -18.82 -2.20 -2.03
N SER A 59 -19.18 -2.46 -3.30
CA SER A 59 -18.23 -2.82 -4.37
C SER A 59 -17.23 -1.70 -4.70
N ARG A 60 -17.44 -0.48 -4.20
CA ARG A 60 -16.54 0.66 -4.40
C ARG A 60 -15.49 0.80 -3.28
N VAL A 61 -15.56 0.00 -2.22
CA VAL A 61 -14.57 -0.01 -1.14
C VAL A 61 -13.39 -0.89 -1.53
N VAL A 62 -12.38 -0.25 -2.11
CA VAL A 62 -11.20 -0.91 -2.70
C VAL A 62 -9.96 -0.86 -1.81
N ASP A 63 -10.10 -0.38 -0.56
CA ASP A 63 -9.02 -0.16 0.42
C ASP A 63 -9.25 -0.88 1.76
N ILE A 64 -9.98 -2.01 1.76
CA ILE A 64 -10.22 -2.81 2.98
C ILE A 64 -8.88 -3.37 3.50
N ALA A 65 -8.12 -4.01 2.62
CA ALA A 65 -6.75 -4.42 2.89
C ALA A 65 -5.81 -3.49 2.11
N ARG A 66 -4.82 -2.94 2.81
CA ARG A 66 -3.83 -2.05 2.22
C ARG A 66 -2.45 -2.31 2.82
N GLN A 67 -1.38 -2.11 2.06
CA GLN A 67 -0.02 -2.15 2.60
C GLN A 67 0.85 -1.08 1.94
N CYS A 68 1.76 -0.51 2.71
CA CYS A 68 2.72 0.47 2.21
C CYS A 68 4.11 -0.17 2.10
N VAL A 69 4.76 0.05 0.96
CA VAL A 69 6.19 -0.21 0.75
C VAL A 69 6.91 1.14 0.67
N ILE A 70 8.03 1.27 1.37
CA ILE A 70 8.77 2.52 1.55
C ILE A 70 10.12 2.41 0.84
N PHE A 71 10.54 3.48 0.17
CA PHE A 71 11.77 3.54 -0.64
C PHE A 71 12.60 4.77 -0.31
N ASP A 72 13.90 4.67 -0.50
CA ASP A 72 14.82 5.80 -0.28
C ASP A 72 14.88 6.74 -1.49
N ASN A 73 14.56 6.24 -2.69
CA ASN A 73 14.68 7.00 -3.93
C ASN A 73 13.61 6.56 -4.96
N MET A 74 13.41 7.42 -5.96
CA MET A 74 12.42 7.21 -7.02
C MET A 74 12.76 6.04 -7.95
N THR A 75 14.04 5.74 -8.14
CA THR A 75 14.50 4.63 -9.00
C THR A 75 14.03 3.29 -8.47
N ASP A 76 14.23 3.03 -7.18
CA ASP A 76 13.79 1.81 -6.52
C ASP A 76 12.26 1.70 -6.48
N LEU A 77 11.56 2.82 -6.22
CA LEU A 77 10.11 2.88 -6.28
C LEU A 77 9.58 2.50 -7.67
N LYS A 78 10.17 3.08 -8.73
CA LYS A 78 9.82 2.79 -10.11
C LYS A 78 10.05 1.32 -10.44
N LYS A 79 11.18 0.75 -10.01
CA LYS A 79 11.49 -0.68 -10.18
C LYS A 79 10.45 -1.57 -9.50
N CYS A 80 9.99 -1.20 -8.30
CA CYS A 80 8.90 -1.90 -7.62
C CYS A 80 7.59 -1.85 -8.42
N LEU A 81 7.22 -0.66 -8.91
CA LEU A 81 6.03 -0.47 -9.73
C LEU A 81 6.08 -1.32 -11.01
N GLU A 82 7.20 -1.33 -11.71
CA GLU A 82 7.41 -2.18 -12.91
C GLU A 82 7.26 -3.66 -12.55
N THR A 83 7.88 -4.10 -11.46
CA THR A 83 7.78 -5.49 -10.99
C THR A 83 6.33 -5.89 -10.69
N ILE A 84 5.53 -4.99 -10.11
CA ILE A 84 4.10 -5.22 -9.85
C ILE A 84 3.29 -5.27 -11.15
N ILE A 85 3.57 -4.37 -12.09
CA ILE A 85 2.83 -4.29 -13.37
C ILE A 85 3.04 -5.54 -14.22
N PHE A 86 4.25 -6.11 -14.20
CA PHE A 86 4.61 -7.29 -14.99
C PHE A 86 4.39 -8.62 -14.25
N ASP A 87 3.83 -8.62 -13.03
CA ASP A 87 3.54 -9.85 -12.30
C ASP A 87 2.24 -10.50 -12.81
N GLU A 88 2.36 -11.67 -13.43
CA GLU A 88 1.24 -12.43 -14.01
C GLU A 88 0.23 -12.90 -12.95
N ASN A 89 0.60 -12.89 -11.67
CA ASN A 89 -0.27 -13.26 -10.56
C ASN A 89 -1.15 -12.12 -10.06
N VAL A 90 -1.08 -10.93 -10.67
CA VAL A 90 -1.93 -9.79 -10.31
C VAL A 90 -2.66 -9.19 -11.49
N ALA A 91 -3.87 -8.70 -11.22
CA ALA A 91 -4.64 -7.89 -12.14
C ALA A 91 -4.75 -6.46 -11.62
N ILE A 92 -4.05 -5.53 -12.27
CA ILE A 92 -4.10 -4.10 -11.95
C ILE A 92 -5.48 -3.54 -12.31
N LYS A 93 -6.11 -2.83 -11.38
CA LYS A 93 -7.41 -2.17 -11.57
C LYS A 93 -7.30 -0.66 -11.63
N ARG A 94 -6.36 -0.07 -10.89
CA ARG A 94 -6.13 1.37 -10.90
C ARG A 94 -4.72 1.69 -10.45
N VAL A 95 -4.12 2.70 -11.07
CA VAL A 95 -2.89 3.33 -10.59
C VAL A 95 -3.15 4.83 -10.41
N LYS A 96 -2.75 5.38 -9.27
CA LYS A 96 -2.77 6.81 -8.97
C LYS A 96 -1.34 7.26 -8.69
N ASN A 97 -0.77 8.03 -9.60
CA ASN A 97 0.55 8.62 -9.42
C ASN A 97 0.42 10.05 -8.86
N ARG A 98 0.66 10.21 -7.56
CA ARG A 98 0.64 11.52 -6.90
C ARG A 98 1.99 12.25 -6.95
N TYR A 99 3.06 11.60 -7.43
CA TYR A 99 4.34 12.26 -7.72
C TYR A 99 4.35 13.01 -9.05
N SER A 100 3.30 12.86 -9.87
CA SER A 100 3.14 13.62 -11.11
C SER A 100 3.12 15.13 -10.83
N THR A 101 3.82 15.92 -11.63
CA THR A 101 3.77 17.40 -11.57
C THR A 101 2.38 17.95 -11.87
N LYS A 102 1.52 17.15 -12.52
CA LYS A 102 0.12 17.48 -12.79
C LYS A 102 -0.81 17.19 -11.59
N TYR A 103 -0.29 16.59 -10.52
CA TYR A 103 -1.07 16.28 -9.34
C TYR A 103 -1.03 17.45 -8.34
N ASP A 104 -2.20 18.02 -8.08
CA ASP A 104 -2.36 19.06 -7.07
C ASP A 104 -2.09 18.50 -5.65
N ALA A 105 -1.05 19.05 -5.01
CA ALA A 105 -0.63 18.67 -3.67
C ALA A 105 -1.48 19.25 -2.56
N GLU A 106 -2.09 20.40 -2.81
CA GLU A 106 -2.63 21.26 -1.77
C GLU A 106 -3.78 20.56 -1.04
N ALA A 107 -4.64 19.88 -1.79
CA ALA A 107 -5.72 19.06 -1.26
C ALA A 107 -5.27 17.93 -0.32
N THR A 108 -3.99 17.55 -0.37
CA THR A 108 -3.40 16.46 0.45
C THR A 108 -2.35 16.93 1.44
N GLY A 109 -2.21 18.25 1.65
CA GLY A 109 -1.18 18.80 2.55
C GLY A 109 0.24 18.45 2.11
N GLY A 110 0.48 18.32 0.80
CA GLY A 110 1.79 17.96 0.26
C GLY A 110 2.10 16.46 0.22
N TYR A 111 1.19 15.58 0.68
CA TYR A 111 1.41 14.14 0.65
C TYR A 111 1.52 13.59 -0.80
N ARG A 112 2.43 12.64 -0.99
CA ARG A 112 2.77 12.03 -2.29
C ARG A 112 2.97 10.53 -2.13
N ASP A 113 2.42 9.75 -3.06
CA ASP A 113 2.64 8.32 -3.20
C ASP A 113 2.28 7.83 -4.61
N VAL A 114 2.56 6.55 -4.91
CA VAL A 114 1.88 5.81 -5.97
C VAL A 114 0.94 4.80 -5.30
N SER A 115 -0.37 4.94 -5.51
CA SER A 115 -1.38 3.98 -5.01
C SER A 115 -1.83 3.08 -6.15
N ILE A 116 -1.82 1.77 -5.90
CA ILE A 116 -2.15 0.72 -6.86
C ILE A 116 -3.28 -0.10 -6.25
N ASN A 117 -4.42 -0.15 -6.94
CA ASN A 117 -5.49 -1.09 -6.63
C ASN A 117 -5.32 -2.31 -7.54
N LEU A 118 -5.20 -3.50 -6.95
CA LEU A 118 -5.00 -4.75 -7.68
C LEU A 118 -5.78 -5.89 -7.06
N ARG A 119 -5.97 -6.97 -7.83
CA ARG A 119 -6.44 -8.27 -7.33
C ARG A 119 -5.35 -9.31 -7.48
N LEU A 120 -5.31 -10.28 -6.58
CA LEU A 120 -4.49 -11.47 -6.72
C LEU A 120 -5.25 -12.47 -7.61
N VAL A 121 -4.65 -12.92 -8.71
CA VAL A 121 -5.26 -13.88 -9.65
C VAL A 121 -4.52 -15.23 -9.67
N SER A 122 -3.71 -15.50 -8.66
CA SER A 122 -3.03 -16.78 -8.49
C SER A 122 -4.02 -17.89 -8.12
N GLN A 123 -3.63 -19.14 -8.39
CA GLN A 123 -4.40 -20.32 -7.98
C GLN A 123 -4.68 -20.35 -6.47
N GLN A 124 -3.72 -19.87 -5.66
CA GLN A 124 -3.90 -19.77 -4.21
C GLN A 124 -4.99 -18.76 -3.83
N ALA A 125 -5.05 -17.60 -4.50
CA ALA A 125 -6.10 -16.62 -4.25
C ALA A 125 -7.48 -17.20 -4.60
N GLN A 126 -7.58 -17.94 -5.71
CA GLN A 126 -8.81 -18.62 -6.11
C GLN A 126 -9.22 -19.72 -5.12
N ALA A 127 -8.27 -20.54 -4.65
CA ALA A 127 -8.54 -21.58 -3.66
C ALA A 127 -9.06 -21.02 -2.31
N LEU A 128 -8.69 -19.78 -1.98
CA LEU A 128 -9.15 -19.07 -0.79
C LEU A 128 -10.41 -18.22 -1.04
N GLY A 129 -10.95 -18.17 -2.26
CA GLY A 129 -12.07 -17.30 -2.64
C GLY A 129 -11.73 -15.80 -2.56
N ALA A 130 -10.45 -15.45 -2.65
CA ALA A 130 -9.92 -14.10 -2.47
C ALA A 130 -9.67 -13.35 -3.79
N GLU A 131 -9.83 -14.01 -4.94
CA GLU A 131 -9.45 -13.52 -6.27
C GLU A 131 -10.28 -12.33 -6.76
N LEU A 132 -11.46 -12.11 -6.17
CA LEU A 132 -12.32 -10.98 -6.47
C LEU A 132 -12.04 -9.75 -5.57
N HIS A 133 -11.29 -9.93 -4.48
CA HIS A 133 -10.98 -8.84 -3.56
C HIS A 133 -9.93 -7.89 -4.14
N ILE A 134 -10.20 -6.60 -4.04
CA ILE A 134 -9.24 -5.55 -4.38
C ILE A 134 -8.47 -5.15 -3.12
N VAL A 135 -7.15 -5.12 -3.25
CA VAL A 135 -6.24 -4.60 -2.22
C VAL A 135 -5.53 -3.35 -2.74
N GLU A 136 -5.12 -2.49 -1.81
CA GLU A 136 -4.34 -1.30 -2.14
C GLU A 136 -2.86 -1.48 -1.74
N VAL A 137 -1.95 -1.30 -2.70
CA VAL A 137 -0.51 -1.20 -2.44
C VAL A 137 -0.10 0.25 -2.63
N GLN A 138 0.57 0.82 -1.64
CA GLN A 138 1.06 2.20 -1.67
C GLN A 138 2.59 2.19 -1.72
N LEU A 139 3.18 2.85 -2.70
CA LEU A 139 4.61 3.04 -2.84
C LEU A 139 4.96 4.46 -2.42
N LEU A 140 5.84 4.59 -1.42
CA LEU A 140 6.09 5.86 -0.72
C LEU A 140 7.59 6.11 -0.60
N LEU A 141 8.04 7.33 -0.90
CA LEU A 141 9.40 7.76 -0.53
C LEU A 141 9.51 8.03 0.98
N ARG A 142 10.66 7.68 1.56
CA ARG A 142 10.93 7.78 3.01
C ARG A 142 10.59 9.16 3.57
N GLU A 143 10.90 10.20 2.82
CA GLU A 143 10.64 11.59 3.22
C GLU A 143 9.15 11.88 3.49
N TYR A 144 8.20 11.15 2.86
CA TYR A 144 6.76 11.34 3.09
C TYR A 144 6.18 10.45 4.19
N VAL A 145 6.99 9.60 4.84
CA VAL A 145 6.52 8.65 5.87
C VAL A 145 5.89 9.38 7.07
N HIS A 146 6.46 10.52 7.45
CA HIS A 146 6.00 11.32 8.59
C HIS A 146 4.68 12.06 8.31
N MET A 147 4.37 12.35 7.05
CA MET A 147 3.11 12.96 6.64
C MET A 147 1.94 11.95 6.63
N LYS A 148 2.24 10.65 6.73
CA LYS A 148 1.28 9.55 6.74
C LYS A 148 0.72 9.23 8.13
N THR A 149 0.79 10.16 9.07
CA THR A 149 0.28 9.98 10.44
C THR A 149 -1.25 9.95 10.48
N GLU A 150 -1.80 9.32 11.52
CA GLU A 150 -3.25 9.17 11.71
C GLU A 150 -4.00 10.52 11.78
N ALA A 151 -3.30 11.61 12.13
CA ALA A 151 -3.83 12.98 12.13
C ALA A 151 -4.34 13.45 10.76
N GLY A 152 -3.81 12.93 9.64
CA GLY A 152 -4.32 13.24 8.30
C GLY A 152 -5.72 12.65 8.00
N HIS A 153 -6.25 11.83 8.91
CA HIS A 153 -7.54 11.15 8.77
C HIS A 153 -8.64 11.68 9.72
N GLU A 154 -8.36 12.68 10.56
CA GLU A 154 -9.28 13.29 11.54
C GLU A 154 -10.20 14.40 10.95
N ARG A 155 -10.50 14.36 9.66
CA ARG A 155 -11.53 15.23 9.06
C ARG A 155 -12.80 14.43 8.75
#